data_AF-A0A1M5H9F6-F1
#
_entry.id   AF-A0A1M5H9F6-F1
#
_cell.length_a   1.000
_cell.length_b   1.000
_cell.length_c   1.000
_cell.angle_alpha   90.00
_cell.angle_beta   90.00
_cell.angle_gamma   90.00
#
_symmetry.space_group_name_H-M   'P 1'
#
loop_
_entity.id
_entity.type
_entity.pdbx_description
1 polymer ?
#
loop_
_entity_poly.entity_id
_entity_poly.type
_entity_poly.pdbx_seq_one_letter_code
_entity_poly.pdbx_strand_id
1 'polypeptide(L)'
;MPDLLTLAAMKAFTLGRRAKWKDDVDLYFILKDYYCFKEIAEVATLLFGDQFSKKLFKIQLGYFKGINYDEEVSYLIPTPPSEQEIQDFLINVSVEGL
;
A
#
# COMPACT_ATOMS: atom_id res chain seq x y z
N MET A 1 7.68 -14.52 -13.28
CA MET A 1 6.88 -13.38 -12.79
C MET A 1 6.74 -13.55 -11.29
N PRO A 2 6.98 -12.51 -10.47
CA PRO A 2 6.80 -12.62 -9.02
C PRO A 2 5.35 -12.96 -8.67
N ASP A 3 5.14 -13.65 -7.56
CA ASP A 3 3.79 -13.86 -7.02
C ASP A 3 3.22 -12.55 -6.43
N LEU A 4 1.92 -12.55 -6.11
CA LEU A 4 1.22 -11.36 -5.65
C LEU A 4 1.78 -10.83 -4.33
N LEU A 5 2.19 -11.69 -3.40
CA LEU A 5 2.75 -11.28 -2.12
C LEU A 5 4.13 -10.63 -2.28
N THR A 6 4.97 -11.17 -3.17
CA THR A 6 6.24 -10.57 -3.56
C THR A 6 6.02 -9.21 -4.22
N LEU A 7 5.03 -9.09 -5.10
CA LEU A 7 4.66 -7.81 -5.72
C LEU A 7 4.18 -6.79 -4.68
N ALA A 8 3.37 -7.22 -3.71
CA ALA A 8 2.90 -6.39 -2.60
C ALA A 8 4.07 -5.86 -1.75
N ALA A 9 5.03 -6.74 -1.44
CA ALA A 9 6.24 -6.37 -0.72
C ALA A 9 7.09 -5.35 -1.48
N MET A 10 7.22 -5.51 -2.80
CA MET A 10 7.90 -4.53 -3.65
C MET A 10 7.20 -3.16 -3.65
N LYS A 11 5.85 -3.14 -3.68
CA LYS A 11 5.07 -1.91 -3.58
C LYS A 11 5.25 -1.23 -2.22
N ALA A 12 5.15 -2.00 -1.14
CA ALA A 12 5.38 -1.51 0.22
C ALA A 12 6.76 -0.86 0.39
N PHE A 13 7.79 -1.43 -0.24
CA PHE A 13 9.14 -0.87 -0.23
C PHE A 13 9.25 0.47 -0.98
N THR A 14 8.45 0.67 -2.03
CA THR A 14 8.50 1.88 -2.87
C THR A 14 7.49 2.97 -2.49
N LEU A 15 6.52 2.70 -1.62
CA LEU A 15 5.40 3.60 -1.29
C LEU A 15 5.84 5.04 -1.00
N GLY A 16 6.83 5.23 -0.12
CA GLY A 16 7.37 6.56 0.19
C GLY A 16 8.43 7.12 -0.77
N ARG A 17 8.84 6.36 -1.78
CA ARG A 17 9.80 6.78 -2.81
C ARG A 17 9.10 7.21 -4.09
N ARG A 18 7.88 6.72 -4.29
CA ARG A 18 7.04 6.96 -5.45
C ARG A 18 5.66 7.37 -4.94
N ALA A 19 5.51 8.65 -4.63
CA ALA A 19 4.27 9.22 -4.12
C ALA A 19 3.22 9.39 -5.24
N LYS A 20 2.78 8.27 -5.85
CA LYS A 20 1.73 8.26 -6.87
C LYS A 20 0.49 7.58 -6.30
N TRP A 21 -0.66 8.21 -6.47
CA TRP A 21 -1.93 7.73 -5.91
C TRP A 21 -2.25 6.27 -6.24
N LYS A 22 -1.94 5.81 -7.47
CA LYS A 22 -2.18 4.42 -7.87
C LYS A 22 -1.44 3.37 -7.03
N ASP A 23 -0.29 3.72 -6.44
CA ASP A 23 0.46 2.78 -5.60
C ASP A 23 -0.27 2.55 -4.26
N ASP A 24 -0.95 3.58 -3.73
CA ASP A 24 -1.87 3.47 -2.59
C ASP A 24 -3.13 2.66 -2.95
N VAL A 25 -3.70 2.90 -4.14
CA VAL A 25 -4.85 2.12 -4.63
C VAL A 25 -4.51 0.63 -4.78
N ASP A 26 -3.35 0.31 -5.33
CA ASP A 26 -2.90 -1.08 -5.45
C ASP A 26 -2.75 -1.74 -4.08
N LEU A 27 -2.15 -1.03 -3.11
CA LEU A 27 -2.03 -1.54 -1.75
C LEU A 27 -3.39 -1.70 -1.06
N TYR A 28 -4.36 -0.81 -1.32
CA TYR A 28 -5.72 -0.93 -0.80
C TYR A 28 -6.35 -2.26 -1.20
N PHE A 29 -6.36 -2.61 -2.49
CA PHE A 29 -6.96 -3.87 -2.93
C PHE A 29 -6.21 -5.08 -2.40
N ILE A 30 -4.88 -5.03 -2.36
CA ILE A 30 -4.08 -6.13 -1.81
C ILE A 30 -4.39 -6.34 -0.33
N LEU A 31 -4.40 -5.25 0.46
CA LEU A 31 -4.64 -5.30 1.91
C LEU A 31 -6.07 -5.71 2.26
N LYS A 32 -7.04 -5.32 1.43
CA LYS A 32 -8.45 -5.61 1.64
C LYS A 32 -8.81 -7.05 1.29
N ASP A 33 -8.31 -7.56 0.17
CA ASP A 33 -8.83 -8.78 -0.45
C ASP A 33 -7.86 -9.98 -0.41
N TYR A 34 -6.56 -9.76 -0.18
CA TYR A 34 -5.54 -10.81 -0.37
C TYR A 34 -4.61 -11.06 0.83
N TYR A 35 -3.89 -10.04 1.32
CA TYR A 35 -2.84 -10.21 2.33
C TYR A 35 -2.89 -9.11 3.37
N CYS A 36 -2.69 -9.46 4.65
CA CYS A 36 -2.64 -8.46 5.70
C CYS A 36 -1.29 -7.71 5.74
N PHE A 37 -1.26 -6.57 6.44
CA PHE A 37 -0.05 -5.77 6.64
C PHE A 37 1.14 -6.60 7.13
N LYS A 38 0.90 -7.54 8.06
CA LYS A 38 1.95 -8.36 8.66
C LYS A 38 2.63 -9.25 7.63
N GLU A 39 1.87 -9.93 6.77
CA GLU A 39 2.40 -10.81 5.72
C GLU A 39 3.25 -10.03 4.72
N ILE A 40 2.74 -8.89 4.25
CA ILE A 40 3.46 -8.02 3.30
C ILE A 40 4.76 -7.50 3.94
N ALA A 41 4.69 -7.04 5.20
CA ALA A 41 5.84 -6.49 5.90
C ALA A 41 6.92 -7.55 6.19
N GLU A 42 6.53 -8.80 6.46
CA GLU A 42 7.48 -9.91 6.64
C GLU A 42 8.23 -10.24 5.34
N VAL A 43 7.52 -10.34 4.22
CA VAL A 43 8.14 -10.58 2.91
C VAL A 43 9.00 -9.40 2.47
N ALA A 44 8.55 -8.16 2.69
CA ALA A 44 9.36 -6.98 2.41
C ALA A 44 10.65 -6.94 3.25
N THR A 45 10.58 -7.30 4.54
CA THR A 45 11.79 -7.44 5.38
C THR A 45 12.71 -8.55 4.86
N LEU A 46 12.18 -9.68 4.40
CA LEU A 46 12.99 -10.76 3.83
C LEU A 46 13.71 -10.32 2.54
N LEU A 47 13.01 -9.57 1.68
CA LEU A 47 13.54 -9.14 0.37
C LEU A 47 14.55 -8.00 0.46
N PHE A 48 14.30 -7.04 1.36
CA PHE A 48 15.04 -5.77 1.39
C PHE A 48 15.87 -5.57 2.67
N GLY A 49 15.73 -6.44 3.67
CA GLY A 49 16.47 -6.39 4.93
C GLY A 49 16.38 -5.02 5.59
N ASP A 50 17.54 -4.47 5.97
CA ASP A 50 17.66 -3.18 6.65
C ASP A 50 17.23 -1.98 5.80
N GLN A 51 17.06 -2.14 4.49
CA GLN A 51 16.57 -1.06 3.61
C GLN A 51 15.06 -0.87 3.74
N PHE A 52 14.35 -1.83 4.34
CA PHE A 52 12.92 -1.74 4.58
C PHE A 52 12.62 -1.56 6.07
N SER A 53 11.83 -0.54 6.38
CA SER A 53 11.37 -0.27 7.74
C SER A 53 9.87 -0.51 7.83
N LYS A 54 9.47 -1.55 8.58
CA LYS A 54 8.06 -1.83 8.89
C LYS A 54 7.37 -0.62 9.51
N LYS A 55 8.07 0.09 10.39
CA LYS A 55 7.60 1.33 11.03
C LYS A 55 7.34 2.43 9.99
N LEU A 56 8.25 2.60 9.04
CA LEU A 56 8.11 3.62 7.99
C LEU A 56 6.97 3.26 7.03
N PHE A 57 6.87 2.00 6.60
CA PHE A 57 5.78 1.52 5.75
C PHE A 57 4.41 1.81 6.38
N LYS A 58 4.27 1.50 7.67
CA LYS A 58 3.06 1.81 8.44
C LYS A 58 2.71 3.30 8.44
N ILE A 59 3.68 4.18 8.71
CA ILE A 59 3.46 5.63 8.72
C ILE A 59 3.04 6.12 7.33
N GLN A 60 3.68 5.60 6.29
CA GLN A 60 3.44 6.00 4.90
C GLN A 60 2.04 5.59 4.42
N LEU A 61 1.52 4.42 4.86
CA LEU A 61 0.15 3.99 4.54
C LEU A 61 -0.93 4.98 5.03
N GLY A 62 -0.69 5.69 6.12
CA GLY A 62 -1.63 6.67 6.68
C GLY A 62 -1.33 8.12 6.28
N TYR A 63 -0.42 8.37 5.32
CA TYR A 63 0.08 9.71 5.01
C TYR A 63 -0.07 10.06 3.53
N PHE A 64 -1.07 10.88 3.21
CA PHE A 64 -1.41 11.22 1.83
C PHE A 64 -0.96 12.61 1.37
N LYS A 65 -0.30 13.39 2.24
CA LYS A 65 0.13 14.74 1.90
C LYS A 65 1.30 14.70 0.91
N GLY A 66 1.12 15.36 -0.25
CA GLY A 66 2.16 15.43 -1.29
C GLY A 66 2.14 14.25 -2.27
N ILE A 67 1.11 13.40 -2.23
CA ILE A 67 0.84 12.43 -3.29
C ILE A 67 0.45 13.15 -4.57
N ASN A 68 0.96 12.64 -5.69
CA ASN A 68 0.57 13.07 -7.03
C ASN A 68 -0.70 12.30 -7.48
N TYR A 69 -1.75 13.06 -7.80
CA TYR A 69 -3.06 12.59 -8.28
C TYR A 69 -3.28 12.87 -9.77
N ASP A 70 -2.27 13.36 -10.50
CA ASP A 70 -2.36 13.74 -11.93
C ASP A 70 -2.66 12.52 -12.82
N GLU A 71 -2.24 11.32 -12.39
CA GLU A 71 -2.56 10.07 -13.08
C GLU A 71 -3.92 9.53 -12.60
N GLU A 72 -4.92 9.57 -13.48
CA GLU A 72 -6.22 8.95 -13.23
C GLU A 72 -6.09 7.42 -13.06
N VAL A 73 -6.84 6.89 -12.09
CA VAL A 73 -6.95 5.45 -11.88
C VAL A 73 -8.21 4.94 -12.56
N SER A 74 -8.03 4.08 -13.57
CA SER A 74 -9.14 3.41 -14.25
C SER A 74 -9.42 2.06 -13.59
N TYR A 75 -10.70 1.80 -13.32
CA TYR A 75 -11.16 0.59 -12.65
C TYR A 75 -11.98 -0.28 -13.61
N LEU A 76 -11.80 -1.60 -13.51
CA LEU A 76 -12.60 -2.57 -14.26
C LEU A 76 -13.89 -3.00 -13.51
N ILE A 77 -14.06 -2.53 -12.27
CA ILE A 77 -15.22 -2.85 -11.43
C ILE A 77 -16.33 -1.83 -11.61
N PRO A 78 -17.62 -2.25 -11.56
CA PRO A 78 -18.76 -1.37 -11.81
C PRO A 78 -18.95 -0.30 -10.73
N THR A 79 -18.50 -0.56 -9.51
CA THR A 79 -18.61 0.35 -8.36
C THR A 79 -17.23 0.48 -7.70
N PRO A 80 -16.33 1.33 -8.25
CA PRO A 80 -15.03 1.56 -7.66
C PRO A 80 -15.16 2.30 -6.32
N PRO A 81 -14.27 2.04 -5.36
CA PRO A 81 -14.24 2.79 -4.12
C PRO A 81 -13.89 4.27 -4.40
N SER A 82 -14.43 5.15 -3.57
CA SER A 82 -14.04 6.55 -3.56
C SER A 82 -12.63 6.72 -2.98
N GLU A 83 -11.99 7.84 -3.29
CA GLU A 83 -10.69 8.21 -2.71
C GLU A 83 -10.73 8.22 -1.18
N GLN A 84 -11.79 8.77 -0.58
CA GLN A 84 -11.96 8.82 0.86
C GLN A 84 -12.06 7.42 1.49
N GLU A 85 -12.82 6.51 0.87
CA GLU A 85 -12.93 5.13 1.35
C GLU A 85 -11.58 4.41 1.33
N ILE A 86 -10.75 4.66 0.31
CA ILE A 86 -9.40 4.12 0.22
C ILE A 86 -8.53 4.70 1.34
N GLN A 87 -8.51 6.02 1.50
CA GLN A 87 -7.71 6.69 2.51
C GLN A 87 -8.07 6.25 3.93
N ASP A 88 -9.37 6.21 4.26
CA ASP A 88 -9.86 5.79 5.58
C ASP A 88 -9.46 4.34 5.87
N PHE A 89 -9.58 3.45 4.89
CA PHE A 89 -9.16 2.06 5.04
C PHE A 89 -7.66 1.95 5.33
N LEU A 90 -6.82 2.63 4.55
CA LEU A 90 -5.36 2.58 4.73
C LEU A 90 -4.91 3.23 6.05
N ILE A 91 -5.58 4.30 6.50
CA ILE A 91 -5.38 4.87 7.84
C ILE A 91 -5.73 3.84 8.91
N ASN A 92 -6.87 3.15 8.79
CA ASN A 92 -7.26 2.13 9.76
C ASN A 92 -6.23 0.99 9.83
N VAL A 93 -5.75 0.50 8.69
CA VAL A 93 -4.66 -0.49 8.65
C VAL A 93 -3.40 0.04 9.33
N SER A 94 -3.07 1.32 9.11
CA SER A 94 -1.92 1.98 9.74
C SER A 94 -2.07 2.07 11.26
N VAL A 95 -3.28 2.26 11.79
CA VAL A 95 -3.53 2.36 13.23
C VAL A 95 -3.63 0.98 13.87
N GLU A 96 -4.38 0.04 13.28
CA GLU A 96 -4.59 -1.32 13.79
C GLU A 96 -3.31 -2.16 13.79
N GLY A 97 -2.35 -1.86 12.92
CA GLY A 97 -1.04 -2.50 12.94
C GLY A 97 -0.16 -2.10 14.15
N LEU A 98 -0.67 -1.36 15.15
CA LEU A 98 0.00 -0.95 16.41
C LEU A 98 -0.06 -2.02 17.49
#